data_AF-A0A9W8NQ72-F1
#
_entry.id   AF-A0A9W8NQ72-F1
#
_cell.length_a   1.000
_cell.length_b   1.000
_cell.length_c   1.000
_cell.angle_alpha   90.00
_cell.angle_beta   90.00
_cell.angle_gamma   90.00
#
_symmetry.space_group_name_H-M   'P 1'
#
loop_
_entity.id
_entity.type
_entity.pdbx_description
1 polymer ?
#
loop_
_entity_poly.entity_id
_entity_poly.type
_entity_poly.pdbx_seq_one_letter_code
_entity_poly.pdbx_strand_id
1 'polypeptide(L)'
;MDRLQSSPQPPYRRVVLVTHKIVQRMFSIDMVQIVEDEVQFEPRLRYELPRSTVFGYSWGSIWVDEVHESRTGKALWRALSALLQLCLIKVLMSATPLVENPEDLLNLARLIRPTTLGIVESENLRNMGRDLRILKSKHRVKTHGAALDFADQDQIHVKTQQNVVTSFAETMVRMIQVYLIPRSVRRTNNSFKHDGTRVSAALPGCTILHVLVTVSEAEQHESEEMLEESVQARYFDTEQLGRFFNEGRAKLSFYPGETAALPYTKDRLLVDPVTKLKHLLELIKQILVKGVDKVVPADHHGTQDRIIPIESLGNPDVLRNYEALSVSGEAVLDEKILVHTTFAKYHPFILDALKIVGVRAVSINGAVPQAQRTKTIAEFRKNKAIQVLIMSAVGTQGLNLTCARTLILFVE
;
A
#
# COMPACT_ATOMS: atom_id res chain seq x y z
N MET A 1 -14.07 -20.33 -22.05
CA MET A 1 -13.02 -20.66 -23.05
C MET A 1 -13.59 -21.03 -24.41
N ASP A 2 -14.89 -21.29 -24.51
CA ASP A 2 -15.58 -21.70 -25.75
C ASP A 2 -15.38 -20.72 -26.91
N ARG A 3 -15.38 -19.40 -26.64
CA ARG A 3 -15.05 -18.37 -27.64
C ARG A 3 -13.62 -18.47 -28.18
N LEU A 4 -12.67 -18.98 -27.39
CA LEU A 4 -11.30 -19.20 -27.83
C LEU A 4 -11.23 -20.43 -28.75
N GLN A 5 -12.02 -21.47 -28.46
CA GLN A 5 -12.09 -22.69 -29.27
C GLN A 5 -12.76 -22.43 -30.62
N SER A 6 -13.86 -21.68 -30.62
CA SER A 6 -14.62 -21.34 -31.83
C SER A 6 -14.06 -20.16 -32.62
N SER A 7 -12.95 -19.57 -32.17
CA SER A 7 -12.32 -18.44 -32.87
C SER A 7 -11.78 -18.86 -34.24
N PRO A 8 -12.15 -18.16 -35.33
CA PRO A 8 -11.62 -18.45 -36.67
C PRO A 8 -10.17 -17.99 -36.85
N GLN A 9 -9.63 -17.19 -35.92
CA GLN A 9 -8.24 -16.73 -35.97
C GLN A 9 -7.28 -17.89 -35.70
N PRO A 10 -6.11 -17.96 -36.34
CA PRO A 10 -5.11 -18.97 -36.01
C PRO A 10 -4.57 -18.79 -34.58
N PRO A 11 -4.10 -19.84 -33.89
CA PRO A 11 -3.71 -19.79 -32.47
C PRO A 11 -2.73 -18.65 -32.12
N TYR A 12 -1.74 -18.38 -32.97
CA TYR A 12 -0.72 -17.34 -32.75
C TYR A 12 -1.26 -15.90 -32.86
N ARG A 13 -2.51 -15.70 -33.29
CA ARG A 13 -3.19 -14.39 -33.32
C ARG A 13 -4.27 -14.24 -32.24
N ARG A 14 -4.36 -15.19 -31.31
CA ARG A 14 -5.36 -15.16 -30.24
C ARG A 14 -4.74 -14.53 -29.00
N VAL A 15 -5.37 -13.47 -28.49
CA VAL A 15 -5.03 -12.83 -27.22
C VAL A 15 -6.15 -13.11 -26.23
N VAL A 16 -5.78 -13.52 -25.02
CA VAL A 16 -6.72 -13.79 -23.94
C VAL A 16 -6.37 -12.92 -22.76
N LEU A 17 -7.35 -12.11 -22.33
CA LEU A 17 -7.25 -11.26 -21.15
C LEU A 17 -8.07 -11.88 -20.03
N VAL A 18 -7.42 -12.19 -18.91
CA VAL A 18 -8.05 -12.81 -17.74
C VAL A 18 -7.52 -12.13 -16.49
N THR A 19 -8.41 -11.86 -15.54
CA THR A 19 -8.01 -11.27 -14.25
C THR A 19 -7.41 -12.32 -13.33
N HIS A 20 -6.54 -11.90 -12.40
CA HIS A 20 -5.95 -12.79 -11.37
C HIS A 20 -7.00 -13.61 -10.63
N LYS A 21 -8.12 -12.99 -10.24
CA LYS A 21 -9.23 -13.67 -9.55
C LYS A 21 -9.84 -14.81 -10.37
N ILE A 22 -10.00 -14.61 -11.69
CA ILE A 22 -10.54 -15.65 -12.57
C ILE A 22 -9.52 -16.79 -12.74
N VAL A 23 -8.23 -16.47 -12.93
CA VAL A 23 -7.18 -17.49 -13.00
C VAL A 23 -7.12 -18.33 -11.73
N GLN A 24 -7.16 -17.68 -10.56
CA GLN A 24 -7.20 -18.35 -9.27
C GLN A 24 -8.46 -19.23 -9.12
N ARG A 25 -9.63 -18.74 -9.52
CA ARG A 25 -10.88 -19.52 -9.47
C ARG A 25 -10.82 -20.74 -10.39
N MET A 26 -10.32 -20.57 -11.62
CA MET A 26 -10.11 -21.69 -12.55
C MET A 26 -9.16 -22.73 -11.96
N PHE A 27 -8.07 -22.29 -11.32
CA PHE A 27 -7.14 -23.18 -10.64
C PHE A 27 -7.79 -23.96 -9.50
N SER A 28 -8.67 -23.31 -8.70
CA SER A 28 -9.40 -23.99 -7.63
C SER A 28 -10.40 -25.04 -8.15
N ILE A 29 -10.98 -24.84 -9.34
CA ILE A 29 -11.85 -25.83 -9.98
C ILE A 29 -11.04 -27.06 -10.41
N ASP A 30 -9.84 -26.82 -10.95
CA ASP A 30 -8.99 -27.87 -11.51
C ASP A 30 -8.04 -28.51 -10.47
N MET A 31 -8.07 -28.08 -9.20
CA MET A 31 -7.05 -28.42 -8.18
C MET A 31 -6.84 -29.92 -7.97
N VAL A 32 -7.87 -30.75 -8.16
CA VAL A 32 -7.77 -32.23 -8.04
C VAL A 32 -6.84 -32.84 -9.10
N GLN A 33 -6.65 -32.15 -10.22
CA GLN A 33 -5.82 -32.60 -11.34
C GLN A 33 -4.41 -31.98 -11.33
N ILE A 34 -4.11 -31.14 -10.34
CA ILE A 34 -2.83 -30.44 -10.18
C ILE A 34 -2.10 -31.05 -9.00
N VAL A 35 -0.87 -31.47 -9.22
CA VAL A 35 -0.09 -32.21 -8.24
C VAL A 35 1.15 -31.45 -7.90
N GLU A 36 1.47 -31.43 -6.62
CA GLU A 36 2.69 -30.82 -6.16
C GLU A 36 3.86 -31.73 -6.55
N ASP A 37 4.87 -31.13 -7.19
CA ASP A 37 6.19 -31.72 -7.32
C ASP A 37 6.68 -32.14 -5.93
N GLU A 38 6.98 -33.42 -5.76
CA GLU A 38 7.37 -34.01 -4.46
C GLU A 38 8.67 -33.40 -3.91
N VAL A 39 9.49 -32.77 -4.76
CA VAL A 39 10.82 -32.23 -4.42
C VAL A 39 10.77 -30.71 -4.27
N GLN A 40 10.14 -30.02 -5.21
CA GLN A 40 10.08 -28.54 -5.19
C GLN A 40 8.81 -27.98 -4.54
N PHE A 41 7.81 -28.81 -4.24
CA PHE A 41 6.48 -28.37 -3.80
C PHE A 41 5.86 -27.34 -4.76
N GLU A 42 6.20 -27.44 -6.05
CA GLU A 42 5.66 -26.60 -7.11
C GLU A 42 4.47 -27.30 -7.77
N PRO A 43 3.37 -26.61 -8.04
CA PRO A 43 2.26 -27.23 -8.74
C PRO A 43 2.69 -27.59 -10.17
N ARG A 44 2.62 -28.88 -10.48
CA ARG A 44 2.73 -29.47 -11.82
C ARG A 44 1.36 -29.94 -12.27
N LEU A 45 1.04 -29.69 -13.52
CA LEU A 45 -0.18 -30.19 -14.13
C LEU A 45 0.07 -31.67 -14.50
N ARG A 46 -0.73 -32.59 -13.96
CA ARG A 46 -0.53 -34.05 -14.22
C ARG A 46 -0.93 -34.43 -15.65
N TYR A 47 -1.87 -33.71 -16.28
CA TYR A 47 -2.44 -34.04 -17.58
C TYR A 47 -2.86 -32.77 -18.33
N GLU A 48 -3.14 -32.89 -19.64
CA GLU A 48 -3.86 -31.85 -20.38
C GLU A 48 -5.23 -31.60 -19.71
N LEU A 49 -5.34 -30.46 -19.02
CA LEU A 49 -6.57 -30.09 -18.34
C LEU A 49 -7.69 -29.84 -19.36
N PRO A 50 -8.97 -30.01 -18.97
CA PRO A 50 -10.09 -29.70 -19.84
C PRO A 50 -9.95 -28.31 -20.47
N ARG A 51 -10.19 -28.18 -21.78
CA ARG A 51 -10.09 -26.91 -22.53
C ARG A 51 -11.14 -25.85 -22.13
N SER A 52 -11.85 -26.07 -21.03
CA SER A 52 -12.78 -25.13 -20.40
C SER A 52 -12.07 -24.05 -19.59
N THR A 53 -10.81 -24.27 -19.16
CA THR A 53 -9.99 -23.30 -18.41
C THR A 53 -8.72 -22.88 -19.17
N VAL A 54 -8.01 -21.86 -18.66
CA VAL A 54 -6.73 -21.41 -19.26
C VAL A 54 -5.65 -22.49 -19.23
N PHE A 55 -5.79 -23.50 -18.37
CA PHE A 55 -4.76 -24.52 -18.17
C PHE A 55 -4.84 -25.68 -19.18
N GLY A 56 -5.92 -25.76 -19.97
CA GLY A 56 -6.05 -26.72 -21.07
C GLY A 56 -5.38 -26.30 -22.38
N TYR A 57 -4.56 -25.23 -22.36
CA TYR A 57 -3.92 -24.67 -23.55
C TYR A 57 -2.43 -24.47 -23.34
N SER A 58 -1.65 -24.67 -24.40
CA SER A 58 -0.27 -24.20 -24.48
C SER A 58 -0.23 -22.76 -24.98
N TRP A 59 0.60 -21.93 -24.37
CA TRP A 59 0.66 -20.49 -24.61
C TRP A 59 2.01 -20.10 -25.21
N GLY A 60 2.02 -19.28 -26.25
CA GLY A 60 3.28 -18.74 -26.79
C GLY A 60 3.97 -17.80 -25.79
N SER A 61 3.20 -16.92 -25.16
CA SER A 61 3.69 -16.01 -24.13
C SER A 61 2.63 -15.73 -23.09
N ILE A 62 3.04 -15.52 -21.84
CA ILE A 62 2.18 -15.08 -20.75
C ILE A 62 2.79 -13.86 -20.08
N TRP A 63 1.95 -12.83 -19.92
CA TRP A 63 2.31 -11.54 -19.35
C TRP A 63 1.45 -11.35 -18.11
N VAL A 64 2.11 -11.22 -16.95
CA VAL A 64 1.46 -11.03 -15.66
C VAL A 64 1.75 -9.61 -15.20
N ASP A 65 0.72 -8.79 -15.16
CA ASP A 65 0.78 -7.46 -14.56
C ASP A 65 0.60 -7.56 -13.04
N GLU A 66 1.14 -6.60 -12.29
CA GLU A 66 1.10 -6.56 -10.81
C GLU A 66 1.42 -7.92 -10.14
N VAL A 67 2.48 -8.59 -10.61
CA VAL A 67 2.85 -9.94 -10.14
C VAL A 67 3.09 -10.01 -8.63
N HIS A 68 3.36 -8.86 -7.99
CA HIS A 68 3.52 -8.75 -6.55
C HIS A 68 2.27 -9.19 -5.75
N GLU A 69 1.08 -9.22 -6.36
CA GLU A 69 -0.13 -9.81 -5.73
C GLU A 69 0.02 -11.32 -5.47
N SER A 70 0.84 -11.98 -6.28
CA SER A 70 1.12 -13.43 -6.19
C SER A 70 2.37 -13.75 -5.38
N ARG A 71 2.95 -12.80 -4.66
CA ARG A 71 4.23 -13.00 -3.94
C ARG A 71 4.15 -13.97 -2.77
N THR A 72 2.97 -14.13 -2.18
CA THR A 72 2.74 -15.12 -1.12
C THR A 72 2.45 -16.45 -1.81
N GLY A 73 3.19 -17.52 -1.50
CA GLY A 73 3.08 -18.88 -2.09
C GLY A 73 1.73 -19.61 -1.94
N LYS A 74 0.64 -18.84 -1.82
CA LYS A 74 -0.77 -19.20 -1.71
C LYS A 74 -1.37 -19.51 -3.09
N ALA A 75 -2.70 -19.62 -3.14
CA ALA A 75 -3.46 -20.06 -4.30
C ALA A 75 -3.17 -19.29 -5.61
N LEU A 76 -3.04 -17.96 -5.57
CA LEU A 76 -2.72 -17.19 -6.79
C LEU A 76 -1.32 -17.50 -7.32
N TRP A 77 -0.31 -17.57 -6.43
CA TRP A 77 1.04 -18.00 -6.81
C TRP A 77 1.03 -19.39 -7.43
N ARG A 78 0.30 -20.34 -6.82
CA ARG A 78 0.18 -21.70 -7.32
C ARG A 78 -0.46 -21.74 -8.71
N ALA A 79 -1.53 -20.95 -8.90
CA ALA A 79 -2.20 -20.81 -10.17
C ALA A 79 -1.28 -20.26 -11.27
N LEU A 80 -0.54 -19.20 -10.97
CA LEU A 80 0.43 -18.62 -11.92
C LEU A 80 1.60 -19.56 -12.17
N SER A 81 2.12 -20.23 -11.14
CA SER A 81 3.23 -21.19 -11.28
C SER A 81 2.84 -22.33 -12.23
N ALA A 82 1.64 -22.89 -12.09
CA ALA A 82 1.11 -23.91 -13.00
C ALA A 82 0.90 -23.36 -14.42
N LEU A 83 0.32 -22.17 -14.55
CA LEU A 83 0.03 -21.54 -15.84
C LEU A 83 1.32 -21.20 -16.61
N LEU A 84 2.35 -20.70 -15.93
CA LEU A 84 3.63 -20.35 -16.53
C LEU A 84 4.43 -21.59 -16.98
N GLN A 85 4.09 -22.80 -16.53
CA GLN A 85 4.66 -24.03 -17.09
C GLN A 85 4.20 -24.26 -18.53
N LEU A 86 3.00 -23.77 -18.87
CA LEU A 86 2.37 -23.98 -20.17
C LEU A 86 2.83 -22.96 -21.22
N CYS A 87 3.85 -22.15 -20.94
CA CYS A 87 4.28 -21.09 -21.83
C CYS A 87 5.77 -21.05 -22.12
N LEU A 88 6.11 -20.59 -23.32
CA LEU A 88 7.49 -20.41 -23.76
C LEU A 88 8.08 -19.11 -23.21
N ILE A 89 7.38 -17.99 -23.37
CA ILE A 89 7.84 -16.66 -22.93
C ILE A 89 7.06 -16.23 -21.70
N LYS A 90 7.78 -15.87 -20.63
CA LYS A 90 7.22 -15.42 -19.34
C LYS A 90 7.63 -13.97 -19.11
N VAL A 91 6.66 -13.09 -18.94
CA VAL A 91 6.89 -11.69 -18.59
C VAL A 91 6.14 -11.38 -17.30
N LEU A 92 6.88 -11.09 -16.23
CA LEU A 92 6.31 -10.70 -14.95
C LEU A 92 6.59 -9.22 -14.72
N MET A 93 5.55 -8.43 -14.49
CA MET A 93 5.63 -6.97 -14.36
C MET A 93 5.16 -6.55 -12.98
N SER A 94 5.92 -5.66 -12.33
CA SER A 94 5.53 -5.01 -11.09
C SER A 94 6.37 -3.75 -10.89
N ALA A 95 5.75 -2.69 -10.37
CA ALA A 95 6.48 -1.52 -9.88
C ALA A 95 7.13 -1.76 -8.50
N THR A 96 6.63 -2.73 -7.74
CA THR A 96 6.98 -3.03 -6.35
C THR A 96 7.34 -4.52 -6.18
N PRO A 97 8.55 -4.95 -6.62
CA PRO A 97 8.92 -6.37 -6.62
C PRO A 97 9.19 -6.94 -5.21
N LEU A 98 9.54 -6.09 -4.24
CA LEU A 98 9.71 -6.43 -2.83
C LEU A 98 8.79 -5.53 -2.00
N VAL A 99 8.04 -6.10 -1.06
CA VAL A 99 7.12 -5.31 -0.22
C VAL A 99 7.43 -5.46 1.26
N GLU A 100 7.48 -6.67 1.81
CA GLU A 100 7.68 -6.86 3.27
C GLU A 100 8.72 -7.92 3.64
N ASN A 101 8.91 -8.95 2.80
CA ASN A 101 9.75 -10.09 3.16
C ASN A 101 10.66 -10.50 1.99
N PRO A 102 11.95 -10.79 2.22
CA PRO A 102 12.82 -11.43 1.22
C PRO A 102 12.22 -12.69 0.56
N GLU A 103 11.37 -13.46 1.25
CA GLU A 103 10.62 -14.59 0.65
C GLU A 103 9.77 -14.19 -0.57
N ASP A 104 9.31 -12.93 -0.63
CA ASP A 104 8.55 -12.40 -1.77
C ASP A 104 9.38 -12.49 -3.06
N LEU A 105 10.66 -12.11 -2.99
CA LEU A 105 11.59 -12.18 -4.13
C LEU A 105 11.90 -13.62 -4.53
N LEU A 106 12.03 -14.52 -3.54
CA LEU A 106 12.23 -15.95 -3.82
C LEU A 106 11.04 -16.52 -4.59
N ASN A 107 9.82 -16.21 -4.17
CA ASN A 107 8.61 -16.68 -4.84
C ASN A 107 8.49 -16.12 -6.27
N LEU A 108 8.91 -14.87 -6.52
CA LEU A 108 9.01 -14.32 -7.87
C LEU A 108 10.07 -15.04 -8.70
N ALA A 109 11.26 -15.31 -8.15
CA ALA A 109 12.31 -16.07 -8.83
C ALA A 109 11.83 -17.47 -9.24
N ARG A 110 11.04 -18.12 -8.39
CA ARG A 110 10.43 -19.43 -8.66
C ARG A 110 9.30 -19.39 -9.70
N LEU A 111 8.64 -18.25 -9.92
CA LEU A 111 7.73 -18.09 -11.06
C LEU A 111 8.49 -17.96 -12.38
N ILE A 112 9.61 -17.23 -12.38
CA ILE A 112 10.48 -17.06 -13.56
C ILE A 112 11.13 -18.40 -13.95
N ARG A 113 11.59 -19.17 -12.94
CA ARG A 113 12.35 -20.42 -13.10
C ARG A 113 13.64 -20.25 -13.92
N PRO A 114 14.56 -19.40 -13.45
CA PRO A 114 15.87 -19.32 -14.07
C PRO A 114 16.56 -20.68 -14.00
N THR A 115 17.18 -21.13 -15.09
CA THR A 115 17.91 -22.42 -15.16
C THR A 115 19.03 -22.54 -14.13
N THR A 116 19.52 -21.40 -13.61
CA THR A 116 20.56 -21.33 -12.59
C THR A 116 20.03 -21.52 -11.17
N LEU A 117 18.72 -21.38 -10.92
CA LEU A 117 18.12 -21.66 -9.62
C LEU A 117 17.71 -23.13 -9.57
N GLY A 118 18.63 -23.98 -9.13
CA GLY A 118 18.38 -25.40 -8.95
C GLY A 118 17.50 -25.71 -7.73
N ILE A 119 17.20 -27.00 -7.58
CA ILE A 119 16.41 -27.53 -6.46
C ILE A 119 17.08 -27.20 -5.12
N VAL A 120 18.38 -27.48 -5.01
CA VAL A 120 19.16 -27.33 -3.78
C VAL A 120 19.26 -25.86 -3.39
N GLU A 121 19.55 -24.98 -4.34
CA GLU A 121 19.62 -23.53 -4.10
C GLU A 121 18.26 -22.98 -3.66
N SER A 122 17.18 -23.42 -4.32
CA SER A 122 15.82 -23.03 -3.93
C SER A 122 15.47 -23.52 -2.53
N GLU A 123 15.90 -24.71 -2.14
CA GLU A 123 15.66 -25.24 -0.79
C GLU A 123 16.45 -24.49 0.28
N ASN A 124 17.72 -24.20 0.02
CA ASN A 124 18.55 -23.40 0.91
C ASN A 124 17.94 -22.01 1.17
N LEU A 125 17.46 -21.34 0.12
CA LEU A 125 16.79 -20.03 0.25
C LEU A 125 15.45 -20.12 1.01
N ARG A 126 14.71 -21.24 0.89
CA ARG A 126 13.51 -21.47 1.72
C ARG A 126 13.87 -21.67 3.20
N ASN A 127 14.93 -22.43 3.47
CA ASN A 127 15.42 -22.65 4.83
C ASN A 127 15.87 -21.33 5.47
N MET A 128 16.56 -20.47 4.71
CA MET A 128 16.85 -19.10 5.15
C MET A 128 15.57 -18.31 5.48
N GLY A 129 14.52 -18.39 4.67
CA GLY A 129 13.23 -17.75 4.98
C GLY A 129 12.63 -18.22 6.31
N ARG A 130 12.67 -19.54 6.55
CA ARG A 130 12.26 -20.16 7.82
C ARG A 130 13.10 -19.65 9.00
N ASP A 131 14.41 -19.62 8.86
CA ASP A 131 15.33 -19.15 9.89
C ASP A 131 15.13 -17.66 10.20
N LEU A 132 14.92 -16.83 9.17
CA LEU A 132 14.59 -15.42 9.33
C LEU A 132 13.28 -15.24 10.13
N ARG A 133 12.29 -16.10 9.92
CA ARG A 133 11.03 -16.07 10.68
C ARG A 133 11.24 -16.43 12.16
N ILE A 134 12.08 -17.42 12.43
CA ILE A 134 12.46 -17.83 13.79
C ILE A 134 13.27 -16.71 14.47
N LEU A 135 14.21 -16.08 13.77
CA LEU A 135 14.98 -14.94 14.27
C LEU A 135 14.06 -13.75 14.58
N LYS A 136 13.13 -13.41 13.67
CA LYS A 136 12.13 -12.37 13.89
C LYS A 136 11.28 -12.66 15.14
N SER A 137 10.85 -13.89 15.37
CA SER A 137 10.05 -14.22 16.57
C SER A 137 10.88 -14.12 17.85
N LYS A 138 12.11 -14.66 17.86
CA LYS A 138 13.02 -14.60 19.02
C LYS A 138 13.44 -13.17 19.37
N HIS A 139 13.62 -12.30 18.38
CA HIS A 139 14.00 -10.91 18.62
C HIS A 139 12.80 -10.00 18.90
N ARG A 140 11.59 -10.26 18.37
CA ARG A 140 10.36 -9.51 18.71
C ARG A 140 10.09 -9.46 20.20
N VAL A 141 10.30 -10.58 20.91
CA VAL A 141 10.10 -10.68 22.37
C VAL A 141 11.07 -9.74 23.13
N LYS A 142 12.28 -9.52 22.62
CA LYS A 142 13.26 -8.60 23.22
C LYS A 142 13.04 -7.14 22.82
N THR A 143 12.49 -6.89 21.63
CA THR A 143 12.26 -5.52 21.14
C THR A 143 11.09 -4.85 21.84
N HIS A 144 10.07 -5.57 22.32
CA HIS A 144 8.99 -4.96 23.09
C HIS A 144 9.42 -4.47 24.48
N GLY A 145 10.28 -5.22 25.18
CA GLY A 145 10.86 -4.74 26.44
C GLY A 145 11.75 -3.51 26.26
N ALA A 146 12.50 -3.45 25.16
CA ALA A 146 13.36 -2.30 24.84
C ALA A 146 12.60 -1.12 24.20
N ALA A 147 11.49 -1.36 23.47
CA ALA A 147 10.59 -0.35 22.88
C ALA A 147 10.06 0.66 23.91
N LEU A 148 9.84 0.20 25.14
CA LEU A 148 9.41 1.04 26.26
C LEU A 148 10.54 1.96 26.78
N ASP A 149 11.81 1.62 26.50
CA ASP A 149 13.00 2.42 26.90
C ASP A 149 13.51 3.36 25.79
N PHE A 150 12.99 3.28 24.56
CA PHE A 150 13.46 4.07 23.42
C PHE A 150 12.81 5.46 23.36
N ALA A 151 13.15 6.33 24.32
CA ALA A 151 12.80 7.75 24.30
C ALA A 151 13.73 8.60 23.38
N ASP A 152 14.85 8.06 22.89
CA ASP A 152 15.80 8.82 22.07
C ASP A 152 15.64 8.54 20.56
N GLN A 153 15.12 9.55 19.87
CA GLN A 153 14.64 9.52 18.48
C GLN A 153 15.76 9.52 17.41
N ASP A 154 17.02 9.83 17.77
CA ASP A 154 18.10 10.08 16.79
C ASP A 154 18.93 8.84 16.39
N GLN A 155 18.70 7.65 16.98
CA GLN A 155 19.58 6.48 16.79
C GLN A 155 18.94 5.26 16.11
N ILE A 156 17.70 5.37 15.63
CA ILE A 156 16.97 4.21 15.08
C ILE A 156 17.69 3.64 13.85
N HIS A 157 18.17 4.51 12.94
CA HIS A 157 18.81 4.10 11.69
C HIS A 157 20.20 3.48 11.87
N VAL A 158 21.00 4.00 12.80
CA VAL A 158 22.37 3.54 13.06
C VAL A 158 22.37 2.18 13.78
N LYS A 159 21.39 1.93 14.65
CA LYS A 159 21.25 0.65 15.37
C LYS A 159 20.53 -0.44 14.58
N THR A 160 19.71 -0.12 13.57
CA THR A 160 19.04 -1.15 12.73
C THR A 160 19.98 -1.87 11.78
N GLN A 161 21.05 -1.23 11.31
CA GLN A 161 22.06 -1.85 10.45
C GLN A 161 22.88 -2.94 11.17
N GLN A 162 22.93 -2.92 12.50
CA GLN A 162 23.60 -3.94 13.32
C GLN A 162 22.65 -5.03 13.83
N ASN A 163 21.36 -5.00 13.47
CA ASN A 163 20.42 -6.03 13.87
C ASN A 163 20.66 -7.31 13.04
N VAL A 164 20.90 -8.42 13.73
CA VAL A 164 21.11 -9.75 13.14
C VAL A 164 20.00 -10.12 12.15
N VAL A 165 18.75 -9.74 12.44
CA VAL A 165 17.60 -9.98 11.54
C VAL A 165 17.77 -9.23 10.22
N THR A 166 18.21 -7.97 10.27
CA THR A 166 18.40 -7.12 9.09
C THR A 166 19.55 -7.62 8.24
N SER A 167 20.70 -7.91 8.85
CA SER A 167 21.88 -8.48 8.17
C SER A 167 21.57 -9.83 7.50
N PHE A 168 20.82 -10.70 8.20
CA PHE A 168 20.40 -11.98 7.64
C PHE A 168 19.42 -11.80 6.46
N ALA A 169 18.45 -10.88 6.59
CA ALA A 169 17.52 -10.54 5.51
C ALA A 169 18.26 -9.98 4.28
N GLU A 170 19.22 -9.07 4.48
CA GLU A 170 20.06 -8.52 3.41
C GLU A 170 20.86 -9.61 2.69
N THR A 171 21.44 -10.54 3.44
CA THR A 171 22.19 -11.67 2.88
C THR A 171 21.28 -12.53 1.99
N MET A 172 20.09 -12.87 2.48
CA MET A 172 19.08 -13.60 1.70
C MET A 172 18.71 -12.84 0.41
N VAL A 173 18.48 -11.53 0.49
CA VAL A 173 18.16 -10.70 -0.68
C VAL A 173 19.28 -10.72 -1.70
N ARG A 174 20.54 -10.56 -1.27
CA ARG A 174 21.72 -10.59 -2.17
C ARG A 174 21.85 -11.93 -2.89
N MET A 175 21.61 -13.04 -2.19
CA MET A 175 21.63 -14.37 -2.81
C MET A 175 20.52 -14.53 -3.86
N ILE A 176 19.30 -14.05 -3.57
CA ILE A 176 18.19 -14.11 -4.52
C ILE A 176 18.46 -13.22 -5.75
N GLN A 177 19.09 -12.06 -5.56
CA GLN A 177 19.40 -11.10 -6.62
C GLN A 177 20.28 -11.70 -7.74
N VAL A 178 21.16 -12.65 -7.43
CA VAL A 178 21.99 -13.36 -8.42
C VAL A 178 21.13 -14.03 -9.51
N TYR A 179 19.94 -14.51 -9.14
CA TYR A 179 19.02 -15.19 -10.06
C TYR A 179 18.10 -14.23 -10.81
N LEU A 180 17.70 -13.13 -10.15
CA LEU A 180 16.72 -12.18 -10.67
C LEU A 180 17.33 -11.07 -11.54
N ILE A 181 18.44 -10.45 -11.13
CA ILE A 181 19.02 -9.27 -11.80
C ILE A 181 19.31 -9.53 -13.29
N PRO A 182 19.95 -10.65 -13.69
CA PRO A 182 20.23 -10.91 -15.11
C PRO A 182 18.97 -11.03 -15.98
N ARG A 183 17.79 -11.16 -15.38
CA ARG A 183 16.50 -11.39 -16.04
C ARG A 183 15.50 -10.26 -15.75
N SER A 184 15.96 -9.19 -15.14
CA SER A 184 15.13 -8.06 -14.74
C SER A 184 15.50 -6.82 -15.56
N VAL A 185 14.48 -6.16 -16.07
CA VAL A 185 14.61 -4.81 -16.62
C VAL A 185 13.99 -3.85 -15.62
N ARG A 186 14.82 -3.02 -14.99
CA ARG A 186 14.36 -1.96 -14.07
C ARG A 186 14.62 -0.60 -14.69
N ARG A 187 13.56 0.18 -14.85
CA ARG A 187 13.66 1.61 -15.14
C ARG A 187 13.29 2.39 -13.88
N THR A 188 14.00 3.49 -13.67
CA THR A 188 13.76 4.44 -12.58
C THR A 188 13.42 5.80 -13.19
N ASN A 189 13.01 6.74 -12.35
CA ASN A 189 12.79 8.13 -12.77
C ASN A 189 14.04 8.75 -13.41
N ASN A 190 15.24 8.27 -13.03
CA ASN A 190 16.52 8.70 -13.57
C ASN A 190 16.93 7.98 -14.87
N SER A 191 16.16 6.98 -15.32
CA SER A 191 16.44 6.30 -16.59
C SER A 191 16.25 7.23 -17.77
N PHE A 192 16.99 6.99 -18.84
CA PHE A 192 16.86 7.74 -20.08
C PHE A 192 15.75 7.17 -20.97
N LYS A 193 15.12 8.05 -21.74
CA LYS A 193 14.26 7.73 -22.89
C LYS A 193 15.14 7.49 -24.12
N HIS A 194 14.51 7.08 -25.22
CA HIS A 194 15.19 6.86 -26.51
C HIS A 194 15.81 8.15 -27.08
N ASP A 195 15.30 9.31 -26.69
CA ASP A 195 15.76 10.64 -27.11
C ASP A 195 16.90 11.20 -26.22
N GLY A 196 17.39 10.43 -25.24
CA GLY A 196 18.44 10.86 -24.31
C GLY A 196 17.95 11.74 -23.16
N THR A 197 16.66 12.06 -23.08
CA THR A 197 16.08 12.80 -21.93
C THR A 197 15.73 11.86 -20.78
N ARG A 198 15.68 12.35 -19.54
CA ARG A 198 15.25 11.53 -18.38
C ARG A 198 13.75 11.23 -18.47
N VAL A 199 13.34 10.05 -17.96
CA VAL A 199 11.91 9.70 -17.82
C VAL A 199 11.19 10.75 -16.98
N SER A 200 11.82 11.24 -15.92
CA SER A 200 11.27 12.27 -15.04
C SER A 200 11.38 13.70 -15.58
N ALA A 201 11.95 13.96 -16.76
CA ALA A 201 12.17 15.33 -17.24
C ALA A 201 10.89 16.15 -17.39
N ALA A 202 9.74 15.48 -17.56
CA ALA A 202 8.42 16.10 -17.66
C ALA A 202 7.68 16.18 -16.30
N LEU A 203 8.24 15.62 -15.23
CA LEU A 203 7.62 15.60 -13.90
C LEU A 203 8.23 16.72 -13.04
N PRO A 204 7.42 17.45 -12.26
CA PRO A 204 7.93 18.41 -11.31
C PRO A 204 8.71 17.72 -10.18
N GLY A 205 9.52 18.49 -9.45
CA GLY A 205 10.16 18.02 -8.23
C GLY A 205 9.13 17.49 -7.23
N CYS A 206 9.48 16.42 -6.53
CA CYS A 206 8.63 15.82 -5.51
C CYS A 206 9.16 16.20 -4.13
N THR A 207 8.31 16.83 -3.32
CA THR A 207 8.57 17.16 -1.92
C THR A 207 7.89 16.14 -1.02
N ILE A 208 8.64 15.47 -0.13
CA ILE A 208 8.09 14.52 0.85
C ILE A 208 8.44 15.00 2.27
N LEU A 209 7.40 15.32 3.04
CA LEU A 209 7.50 15.82 4.42
C LEU A 209 6.79 14.86 5.37
N HIS A 210 7.47 14.50 6.45
CA HIS A 210 6.94 13.78 7.61
C HIS A 210 6.57 14.82 8.65
N VAL A 211 5.27 15.04 8.83
CA VAL A 211 4.78 16.13 9.69
C VAL A 211 4.49 15.58 11.10
N LEU A 212 5.21 16.10 12.09
CA LEU A 212 5.02 15.75 13.50
C LEU A 212 3.82 16.51 14.05
N VAL A 213 2.92 15.77 14.69
CA VAL A 213 1.73 16.29 15.35
C VAL A 213 1.75 15.83 16.80
N THR A 214 1.69 16.78 17.72
CA THR A 214 1.47 16.51 19.14
C THR A 214 -0.01 16.26 19.37
N VAL A 215 -0.36 15.11 19.94
CA VAL A 215 -1.74 14.78 20.31
C VAL A 215 -2.06 15.26 21.73
N SER A 216 -3.33 15.34 22.10
CA SER A 216 -3.73 15.71 23.46
C SER A 216 -3.33 14.63 24.48
N GLU A 217 -3.15 15.03 25.74
CA GLU A 217 -2.87 14.08 26.83
C GLU A 217 -3.97 13.02 26.96
N ALA A 218 -5.22 13.37 26.68
CA ALA A 218 -6.35 12.43 26.66
C ALA A 218 -6.21 11.37 25.55
N GLU A 219 -5.89 11.78 24.31
CA GLU A 219 -5.65 10.86 23.19
C GLU A 219 -4.45 9.94 23.48
N GLN A 220 -3.39 10.50 24.07
CA GLN A 220 -2.20 9.75 24.43
C GLN A 220 -2.53 8.69 25.51
N HIS A 221 -3.21 9.11 26.58
CA HIS A 221 -3.59 8.22 27.68
C HIS A 221 -4.52 7.10 27.22
N GLU A 222 -5.55 7.40 26.42
CA GLU A 222 -6.45 6.38 25.88
C GLU A 222 -5.72 5.35 24.99
N SER A 223 -4.68 5.79 24.27
CA SER A 223 -3.84 4.89 23.47
C SER A 223 -2.91 4.05 24.35
N GLU A 224 -2.40 4.59 25.46
CA GLU A 224 -1.51 3.93 26.41
C GLU A 224 -2.25 2.91 27.29
N GLU A 225 -3.45 3.23 27.80
CA GLU A 225 -4.27 2.31 28.60
C GLU A 225 -4.57 1.02 27.83
N MET A 226 -4.88 1.12 26.53
CA MET A 226 -5.05 -0.05 25.67
C MET A 226 -3.76 -0.85 25.48
N LEU A 227 -2.60 -0.18 25.49
CA LEU A 227 -1.28 -0.82 25.48
C LEU A 227 -1.11 -1.70 26.72
N GLU A 228 -1.45 -1.16 27.89
CA GLU A 228 -1.29 -1.84 29.18
C GLU A 228 -2.25 -3.02 29.35
N GLU A 229 -3.54 -2.85 29.06
CA GLU A 229 -4.54 -3.93 29.12
C GLU A 229 -4.16 -5.11 28.22
N SER A 230 -3.65 -4.81 27.02
CA SER A 230 -3.24 -5.82 26.05
C SER A 230 -1.96 -6.56 26.47
N VAL A 231 -1.00 -5.85 27.09
CA VAL A 231 0.22 -6.47 27.63
C VAL A 231 -0.12 -7.40 28.82
N GLN A 232 -1.11 -7.03 29.64
CA GLN A 232 -1.54 -7.85 30.78
C GLN A 232 -2.27 -9.13 30.36
N ALA A 233 -2.93 -9.16 29.20
CA ALA A 233 -3.72 -10.31 28.74
C ALA A 233 -2.91 -11.60 28.46
N ARG A 234 -1.56 -11.55 28.43
CA ARG A 234 -0.60 -12.69 28.29
C ARG A 234 -0.83 -13.69 27.14
N TYR A 235 -1.86 -13.52 26.32
CA TYR A 235 -2.12 -14.29 25.11
C TYR A 235 -1.94 -13.39 23.90
N PHE A 236 -0.80 -13.52 23.23
CA PHE A 236 -0.52 -12.80 21.99
C PHE A 236 -0.77 -13.72 20.80
N ASP A 237 -2.01 -13.74 20.30
CA ASP A 237 -2.26 -14.17 18.93
C ASP A 237 -1.94 -13.01 17.97
N THR A 238 -1.24 -13.31 16.88
CA THR A 238 -1.07 -12.44 15.70
C THR A 238 -2.35 -11.74 15.24
N GLU A 239 -3.51 -12.39 15.35
CA GLU A 239 -4.80 -11.80 14.97
C GLU A 239 -5.25 -10.71 15.96
N GLN A 240 -5.03 -10.92 17.27
CA GLN A 240 -5.32 -9.93 18.31
C GLN A 240 -4.35 -8.75 18.28
N LEU A 241 -3.07 -8.99 17.97
CA LEU A 241 -2.07 -7.93 17.81
C LEU A 241 -2.40 -7.00 16.63
N GLY A 242 -2.95 -7.54 15.54
CA GLY A 242 -3.41 -6.75 14.41
C GLY A 242 -4.60 -5.86 14.75
N ARG A 243 -5.57 -6.37 15.51
CA ARG A 243 -6.71 -5.57 16.02
C ARG A 243 -6.23 -4.49 16.98
N PHE A 244 -5.32 -4.83 17.89
CA PHE A 244 -4.67 -3.93 18.83
C PHE A 244 -4.01 -2.71 18.17
N PHE A 245 -3.08 -2.92 17.23
CA PHE A 245 -2.42 -1.80 16.56
C PHE A 245 -3.42 -0.98 15.74
N ASN A 246 -4.41 -1.62 15.13
CA ASN A 246 -5.40 -0.91 14.34
C ASN A 246 -6.36 -0.08 15.20
N GLU A 247 -6.72 -0.55 16.40
CA GLU A 247 -7.60 0.15 17.33
C GLU A 247 -6.88 1.31 18.02
N GLY A 248 -5.66 1.12 18.53
CA GLY A 248 -4.86 2.20 19.11
C GLY A 248 -4.58 3.32 18.09
N ARG A 249 -4.18 2.96 16.86
CA ARG A 249 -3.97 3.91 15.76
C ARG A 249 -5.26 4.63 15.37
N ALA A 250 -6.39 3.92 15.35
CA ALA A 250 -7.68 4.53 15.07
C ALA A 250 -8.06 5.55 16.15
N LYS A 251 -7.84 5.25 17.45
CA LYS A 251 -8.16 6.17 18.56
C LYS A 251 -7.34 7.46 18.53
N LEU A 252 -6.05 7.38 18.16
CA LEU A 252 -5.19 8.57 17.99
C LEU A 252 -5.62 9.51 16.85
N SER A 253 -6.52 9.05 15.98
CA SER A 253 -6.89 9.75 14.75
C SER A 253 -8.38 10.05 14.64
N PHE A 254 -9.19 9.27 15.35
CA PHE A 254 -10.64 9.28 15.29
C PHE A 254 -11.22 8.97 16.68
N TYR A 255 -12.31 9.65 17.01
CA TYR A 255 -12.99 9.43 18.29
C TYR A 255 -13.57 8.00 18.37
N PRO A 256 -13.35 7.27 19.49
CA PRO A 256 -13.87 5.91 19.66
C PRO A 256 -15.41 5.88 19.78
N GLY A 257 -16.07 4.90 19.13
CA GLY A 257 -17.48 4.57 19.35
C GLY A 257 -18.31 4.29 18.09
N GLU A 258 -19.61 4.00 18.27
CA GLU A 258 -20.65 3.81 17.24
C GLU A 258 -20.90 5.06 16.36
N THR A 259 -20.15 6.12 16.57
CA THR A 259 -20.32 7.46 16.03
C THR A 259 -20.00 7.58 14.55
N ALA A 260 -19.28 6.62 13.96
CA ALA A 260 -19.08 6.56 12.51
C ALA A 260 -20.40 6.37 11.73
N ALA A 261 -21.48 5.93 12.40
CA ALA A 261 -22.81 5.77 11.79
C ALA A 261 -23.68 7.03 11.89
N LEU A 262 -23.31 8.01 12.73
CA LEU A 262 -24.07 9.24 12.93
C LEU A 262 -23.39 10.41 12.20
N PRO A 263 -24.16 11.38 11.68
CA PRO A 263 -23.59 12.56 11.05
C PRO A 263 -22.68 13.31 12.02
N TYR A 264 -21.47 13.66 11.57
CA TYR A 264 -20.55 14.43 12.40
C TYR A 264 -20.94 15.91 12.40
N THR A 265 -21.03 16.52 13.57
CA THR A 265 -21.53 17.90 13.74
C THR A 265 -20.44 18.85 14.19
N LYS A 266 -20.67 20.16 13.97
CA LYS A 266 -19.73 21.22 14.36
C LYS A 266 -19.45 21.19 15.86
N ASP A 267 -20.47 21.03 16.68
CA ASP A 267 -20.33 21.02 18.15
C ASP A 267 -19.44 19.86 18.62
N ARG A 268 -19.57 18.69 17.98
CA ARG A 268 -18.71 17.54 18.28
C ARG A 268 -17.28 17.77 17.83
N LEU A 269 -17.07 18.33 16.63
CA LEU A 269 -15.73 18.64 16.14
C LEU A 269 -14.97 19.58 17.08
N LEU A 270 -15.66 20.51 17.76
CA LEU A 270 -15.03 21.40 18.73
C LEU A 270 -14.60 20.66 20.00
N VAL A 271 -15.45 19.77 20.52
CA VAL A 271 -15.27 19.10 21.81
C VAL A 271 -14.39 17.85 21.72
N ASP A 272 -14.50 17.08 20.64
CA ASP A 272 -13.82 15.79 20.53
C ASP A 272 -12.29 15.98 20.48
N PRO A 273 -11.51 15.15 21.21
CA PRO A 273 -10.06 15.13 21.14
C PRO A 273 -9.62 14.36 19.90
N VAL A 274 -9.72 15.00 18.73
CA VAL A 274 -9.33 14.45 17.42
C VAL A 274 -8.26 15.34 16.77
N THR A 275 -7.12 15.47 17.42
CA THR A 275 -6.09 16.47 17.14
C THR A 275 -5.51 16.31 15.73
N LYS A 276 -5.22 15.07 15.31
CA LYS A 276 -4.77 14.79 13.94
C LYS A 276 -5.78 15.23 12.89
N LEU A 277 -7.06 14.97 13.11
CA LEU A 277 -8.12 15.39 12.18
C LEU A 277 -8.22 16.92 12.13
N LYS A 278 -8.19 17.61 13.28
CA LYS A 278 -8.21 19.08 13.33
C LYS A 278 -7.05 19.69 12.54
N HIS A 279 -5.83 19.16 12.70
CA HIS A 279 -4.68 19.59 11.89
C HIS A 279 -4.82 19.26 10.40
N LEU A 280 -5.41 18.11 10.04
CA LEU A 280 -5.70 17.77 8.65
C LEU A 280 -6.64 18.81 8.01
N LEU A 281 -7.71 19.18 8.72
CA LEU A 281 -8.69 20.18 8.25
C LEU A 281 -8.01 21.54 8.04
N GLU A 282 -7.21 22.00 9.00
CA GLU A 282 -6.49 23.27 8.87
C GLU A 282 -5.44 23.25 7.76
N LEU A 283 -4.70 22.15 7.62
CA LEU A 283 -3.71 22.03 6.55
C LEU A 283 -4.39 22.08 5.18
N ILE A 284 -5.51 21.37 5.00
CA ILE A 284 -6.31 21.42 3.78
C ILE A 284 -6.78 22.85 3.52
N LYS A 285 -7.38 23.50 4.50
CA LYS A 285 -7.84 24.89 4.39
C LYS A 285 -6.70 25.82 3.94
N GLN A 286 -5.55 25.77 4.60
CA GLN A 286 -4.42 26.61 4.25
C GLN A 286 -3.92 26.37 2.83
N ILE A 287 -3.87 25.11 2.39
CA ILE A 287 -3.47 24.79 1.01
C ILE A 287 -4.50 25.33 0.02
N LEU A 288 -5.79 25.19 0.29
CA LEU A 288 -6.86 25.66 -0.58
C LEU A 288 -6.91 27.20 -0.67
N VAL A 289 -6.48 27.92 0.38
CA VAL A 289 -6.59 29.39 0.44
C VAL A 289 -5.28 30.08 0.02
N LYS A 290 -4.14 29.59 0.52
CA LYS A 290 -2.82 30.19 0.30
C LYS A 290 -2.07 29.55 -0.87
N GLY A 291 -2.38 28.30 -1.20
CA GLY A 291 -1.66 27.47 -2.17
C GLY A 291 -0.50 26.71 -1.52
N VAL A 292 -0.22 25.50 -2.01
CA VAL A 292 0.81 24.61 -1.43
C VAL A 292 2.20 25.25 -1.42
N ASP A 293 2.54 26.05 -2.43
CA ASP A 293 3.85 26.69 -2.57
C ASP A 293 4.12 27.73 -1.46
N LYS A 294 3.06 28.29 -0.84
CA LYS A 294 3.16 29.21 0.28
C LYS A 294 3.06 28.52 1.65
N VAL A 295 2.33 27.40 1.71
CA VAL A 295 2.18 26.60 2.93
C VAL A 295 3.46 25.83 3.24
N VAL A 296 4.10 25.27 2.20
CA VAL A 296 5.36 24.55 2.34
C VAL A 296 6.53 25.53 2.25
N PRO A 297 7.41 25.61 3.27
CA PRO A 297 8.61 26.45 3.23
C PRO A 297 9.46 26.20 1.98
N ALA A 298 9.94 27.27 1.34
CA ALA A 298 10.65 27.20 0.06
C ALA A 298 11.94 26.38 0.11
N ASP A 299 12.62 26.36 1.26
CA ASP A 299 13.81 25.56 1.54
C ASP A 299 13.53 24.05 1.59
N HIS A 300 12.26 23.65 1.71
CA HIS A 300 11.85 22.25 1.68
C HIS A 300 11.43 21.77 0.28
N HIS A 301 11.29 22.67 -0.70
CA HIS A 301 10.84 22.28 -2.04
C HIS A 301 11.83 21.32 -2.72
N GLY A 302 11.33 20.19 -3.21
CA GLY A 302 12.12 19.13 -3.83
C GLY A 302 12.92 18.25 -2.85
N THR A 303 12.78 18.46 -1.54
CA THR A 303 13.40 17.59 -0.53
C THR A 303 12.57 16.34 -0.27
N GLN A 304 13.22 15.25 0.12
CA GLN A 304 12.55 13.99 0.48
C GLN A 304 12.92 13.58 1.89
N ASP A 305 11.97 12.95 2.58
CA ASP A 305 12.12 12.38 3.93
C ASP A 305 12.54 13.38 5.01
N ARG A 306 12.07 14.63 4.91
CA ARG A 306 12.28 15.64 5.96
C ARG A 306 11.20 15.54 7.03
N ILE A 307 11.62 15.52 8.29
CA ILE A 307 10.72 15.57 9.44
C ILE A 307 10.58 17.04 9.88
N ILE A 308 9.35 17.54 9.96
CA ILE A 308 9.06 18.92 10.39
C ILE A 308 7.90 18.95 11.38
N PRO A 309 7.87 19.90 12.32
CA PRO A 309 6.72 20.11 13.19
C PRO A 309 5.58 20.81 12.42
N ILE A 310 4.33 20.49 12.74
CA ILE A 310 3.12 20.97 12.04
C ILE A 310 3.01 22.50 12.01
N GLU A 311 3.53 23.18 13.02
CA GLU A 311 3.60 24.64 13.15
C GLU A 311 4.45 25.28 12.04
N SER A 312 5.43 24.54 11.49
CA SER A 312 6.26 25.00 10.36
C SER A 312 5.45 25.17 9.07
N LEU A 313 4.28 24.52 8.98
CA LEU A 313 3.33 24.69 7.87
C LEU A 313 2.34 25.83 8.14
N GLY A 314 2.51 26.57 9.23
CA GLY A 314 1.63 27.66 9.66
C GLY A 314 0.32 27.19 10.27
N ASN A 315 0.20 25.91 10.64
CA ASN A 315 -0.98 25.38 11.31
C ASN A 315 -1.10 25.95 12.73
N PRO A 316 -2.31 26.35 13.15
CA PRO A 316 -2.54 26.89 14.49
C PRO A 316 -2.41 25.80 15.55
N ASP A 317 -2.27 26.22 16.80
CA ASP A 317 -2.38 25.36 17.98
C ASP A 317 -3.84 24.91 18.16
N VAL A 318 -4.16 23.77 17.54
CA VAL A 318 -5.51 23.17 17.59
C VAL A 318 -5.81 22.50 18.93
N LEU A 319 -4.82 22.33 19.81
CA LEU A 319 -5.05 21.75 21.14
C LEU A 319 -5.72 22.78 22.05
N ARG A 320 -5.31 24.04 21.95
CA ARG A 320 -5.78 25.11 22.84
C ARG A 320 -6.90 25.96 22.23
N ASN A 321 -6.83 26.24 20.93
CA ASN A 321 -7.67 27.26 20.30
C ASN A 321 -8.25 26.79 18.95
N TYR A 322 -8.84 25.59 18.91
CA TYR A 322 -9.46 25.14 17.68
C TYR A 322 -10.80 25.83 17.42
N GLU A 323 -10.87 26.56 16.30
CA GLU A 323 -12.11 27.11 15.78
C GLU A 323 -12.44 26.45 14.44
N ALA A 324 -13.62 25.84 14.34
CA ALA A 324 -14.13 25.28 13.09
C ALA A 324 -14.60 26.39 12.13
N LEU A 325 -13.64 27.16 11.61
CA LEU A 325 -13.84 28.28 10.70
C LEU A 325 -13.98 27.79 9.26
N SER A 326 -15.15 28.03 8.68
CA SER A 326 -15.44 27.71 7.29
C SER A 326 -14.57 28.50 6.31
N VAL A 327 -14.18 27.88 5.20
CA VAL A 327 -13.55 28.59 4.05
C VAL A 327 -14.55 29.45 3.26
N SER A 328 -15.84 29.41 3.59
CA SER A 328 -16.88 30.20 2.93
C SER A 328 -16.63 31.70 3.11
N GLY A 329 -16.22 32.37 2.03
CA GLY A 329 -15.91 33.81 2.01
C GLY A 329 -14.45 34.13 1.70
N GLU A 330 -13.57 33.12 1.75
CA GLU A 330 -12.18 33.27 1.32
C GLU A 330 -12.04 32.97 -0.19
N ALA A 331 -11.06 33.59 -0.84
CA ALA A 331 -10.75 33.31 -2.24
C ALA A 331 -10.07 31.93 -2.33
N VAL A 332 -10.86 30.89 -2.55
CA VAL A 332 -10.34 29.53 -2.64
C VAL A 332 -9.70 29.27 -4.01
N LEU A 333 -8.46 28.79 -4.00
CA LEU A 333 -7.70 28.43 -5.19
C LEU A 333 -8.24 27.13 -5.81
N ASP A 334 -7.95 26.95 -7.10
CA ASP A 334 -8.31 25.74 -7.88
C ASP A 334 -7.32 24.59 -7.59
N GLU A 335 -7.14 24.27 -6.30
CA GLU A 335 -6.30 23.19 -5.84
C GLU A 335 -7.08 21.88 -5.70
N LYS A 336 -6.39 20.78 -5.99
CA LYS A 336 -6.91 19.42 -5.82
C LYS A 336 -5.99 18.65 -4.89
N ILE A 337 -6.57 18.14 -3.81
CA ILE A 337 -5.84 17.44 -2.75
C ILE A 337 -6.33 15.99 -2.69
N LEU A 338 -5.38 15.06 -2.62
CA LEU A 338 -5.65 13.66 -2.31
C LEU A 338 -5.38 13.43 -0.83
N VAL A 339 -6.31 12.77 -0.14
CA VAL A 339 -6.12 12.33 1.24
C VAL A 339 -6.18 10.81 1.23
N HIS A 340 -5.10 10.17 1.66
CA HIS A 340 -5.05 8.73 1.84
C HIS A 340 -5.19 8.36 3.32
N THR A 341 -6.12 7.45 3.64
CA THR A 341 -6.34 6.88 4.98
C THR A 341 -6.56 5.37 4.86
N THR A 342 -6.05 4.60 5.82
CA THR A 342 -6.17 3.13 5.78
C THR A 342 -7.61 2.69 6.08
N PHE A 343 -8.26 3.39 7.01
CA PHE A 343 -9.56 3.00 7.53
C PHE A 343 -10.72 3.59 6.73
N ALA A 344 -11.12 2.88 5.67
CA ALA A 344 -12.28 3.25 4.84
C ALA A 344 -13.58 3.48 5.63
N LYS A 345 -13.72 2.86 6.81
CA LYS A 345 -14.88 3.05 7.71
C LYS A 345 -15.03 4.49 8.22
N TYR A 346 -13.95 5.27 8.28
CA TYR A 346 -13.97 6.67 8.72
C TYR A 346 -14.07 7.67 7.56
N HIS A 347 -14.17 7.23 6.30
CA HIS A 347 -14.38 8.16 5.19
C HIS A 347 -15.61 9.06 5.38
N PRO A 348 -16.80 8.55 5.80
CA PRO A 348 -17.96 9.40 6.05
C PRO A 348 -17.69 10.49 7.11
N PHE A 349 -16.98 10.10 8.18
CA PHE A 349 -16.59 11.02 9.26
C PHE A 349 -15.70 12.17 8.77
N ILE A 350 -14.68 11.88 7.97
CA ILE A 350 -13.81 12.90 7.39
C ILE A 350 -14.58 13.78 6.38
N LEU A 351 -15.51 13.19 5.61
CA LEU A 351 -16.36 13.96 4.68
C LEU A 351 -17.25 14.96 5.42
N ASP A 352 -17.88 14.55 6.52
CA ASP A 352 -18.70 15.43 7.35
C ASP A 352 -17.84 16.53 8.00
N ALA A 353 -16.66 16.18 8.51
CA ALA A 353 -15.70 17.15 9.07
C ALA A 353 -15.28 18.21 8.04
N LEU A 354 -14.95 17.81 6.81
CA LEU A 354 -14.62 18.73 5.71
C LEU A 354 -15.82 19.61 5.34
N LYS A 355 -17.04 19.05 5.35
CA LYS A 355 -18.27 19.80 5.08
C LYS A 355 -18.52 20.88 6.14
N ILE A 356 -18.24 20.63 7.42
CA ILE A 356 -18.36 21.61 8.51
C ILE A 356 -17.47 22.84 8.24
N VAL A 357 -16.25 22.62 7.76
CA VAL A 357 -15.30 23.69 7.41
C VAL A 357 -15.52 24.24 5.99
N GLY A 358 -16.62 23.88 5.32
CA GLY A 358 -16.99 24.42 4.01
C GLY A 358 -16.24 23.82 2.82
N VAL A 359 -15.48 22.74 3.02
CA VAL A 359 -14.71 22.07 1.97
C VAL A 359 -15.53 20.93 1.37
N ARG A 360 -15.71 20.94 0.04
CA ARG A 360 -16.40 19.88 -0.68
C ARG A 360 -15.44 18.76 -1.07
N ALA A 361 -15.78 17.56 -0.66
CA ALA A 361 -14.96 16.37 -0.84
C ALA A 361 -15.79 15.17 -1.32
N VAL A 362 -15.11 14.21 -1.94
CA VAL A 362 -15.67 12.90 -2.30
C VAL A 362 -14.74 11.80 -1.82
N SER A 363 -15.26 10.58 -1.67
CA SER A 363 -14.43 9.44 -1.26
C SER A 363 -14.60 8.23 -2.19
N ILE A 364 -13.54 7.42 -2.30
CA ILE A 364 -13.54 6.13 -2.98
C ILE A 364 -12.93 5.07 -2.07
N ASN A 365 -13.51 3.87 -2.04
CA ASN A 365 -12.98 2.73 -1.31
C ASN A 365 -13.26 1.41 -2.05
N GLY A 366 -12.86 0.29 -1.46
CA GLY A 366 -12.99 -1.04 -2.07
C GLY A 366 -14.41 -1.56 -2.21
N ALA A 367 -15.35 -1.02 -1.44
CA ALA A 367 -16.76 -1.37 -1.55
C ALA A 367 -17.44 -0.64 -2.73
N VAL A 368 -16.88 0.48 -3.20
CA VAL A 368 -17.47 1.24 -4.31
C VAL A 368 -17.29 0.50 -5.64
N PRO A 369 -18.38 0.19 -6.37
CA PRO A 369 -18.32 -0.45 -7.68
C PRO A 369 -17.48 0.33 -8.69
N GLN A 370 -16.85 -0.36 -9.63
CA GLN A 370 -15.93 0.26 -10.59
C GLN A 370 -16.58 1.39 -11.41
N ALA A 371 -17.81 1.20 -11.90
CA ALA A 371 -18.53 2.23 -12.66
C ALA A 371 -18.75 3.52 -11.85
N GLN A 372 -19.15 3.37 -10.58
CA GLN A 372 -19.34 4.52 -9.69
C GLN A 372 -18.01 5.19 -9.36
N ARG A 373 -16.95 4.42 -9.12
CA ARG A 373 -15.59 4.94 -8.90
C ARG A 373 -15.11 5.78 -10.08
N THR A 374 -15.27 5.29 -11.30
CA THR A 374 -14.93 6.02 -12.53
C THR A 374 -15.70 7.33 -12.63
N LYS A 375 -17.00 7.32 -12.28
CA LYS A 375 -17.83 8.52 -12.24
C LYS A 375 -17.33 9.53 -11.20
N THR A 376 -17.08 9.11 -9.97
CA THR A 376 -16.56 9.96 -8.89
C THR A 376 -15.21 10.58 -9.25
N ILE A 377 -14.30 9.82 -9.85
CA ILE A 377 -13.00 10.33 -10.31
C ILE A 377 -13.16 11.35 -11.44
N ALA A 378 -14.05 11.07 -12.40
CA ALA A 378 -14.33 12.01 -13.48
C ALA A 378 -14.94 13.32 -12.94
N GLU A 379 -15.79 13.21 -11.93
CA GLU A 379 -16.39 14.35 -11.24
C GLU A 379 -15.33 15.16 -10.49
N PHE A 380 -14.46 14.51 -9.70
CA PHE A 380 -13.35 15.16 -9.01
C PHE A 380 -12.42 15.92 -9.98
N ARG A 381 -12.13 15.34 -11.15
CA ARG A 381 -11.29 15.97 -12.18
C ARG A 381 -11.92 17.21 -12.80
N LYS A 382 -13.23 17.19 -13.08
CA LYS A 382 -13.92 18.23 -13.87
C LYS A 382 -14.58 19.30 -13.01
N ASN A 383 -15.09 18.92 -11.84
CA ASN A 383 -15.86 19.80 -10.99
C ASN A 383 -14.92 20.58 -10.07
N LYS A 384 -14.68 21.86 -10.36
CA LYS A 384 -13.83 22.75 -9.54
C LYS A 384 -14.30 22.86 -8.09
N ALA A 385 -15.58 22.64 -7.85
CA ALA A 385 -16.13 22.66 -6.52
C ALA A 385 -15.67 21.51 -5.62
N ILE A 386 -15.24 20.38 -6.17
CA ILE A 386 -14.82 19.21 -5.38
C ILE A 386 -13.30 19.26 -5.24
N GLN A 387 -12.80 19.69 -4.10
CA GLN A 387 -11.38 20.00 -3.93
C GLN A 387 -10.58 18.85 -3.34
N VAL A 388 -11.24 17.96 -2.60
CA VAL A 388 -10.58 16.86 -1.89
C VAL A 388 -11.15 15.51 -2.36
N LEU A 389 -10.25 14.57 -2.64
CA LEU A 389 -10.58 13.16 -2.87
C LEU A 389 -9.95 12.31 -1.76
N ILE A 390 -10.80 11.64 -0.97
CA ILE A 390 -10.37 10.71 0.08
C ILE A 390 -10.33 9.30 -0.52
N MET A 391 -9.23 8.59 -0.30
CA MET A 391 -9.07 7.22 -0.79
C MET A 391 -8.41 6.32 0.25
N SER A 392 -8.80 5.04 0.22
CA SER A 392 -8.07 3.99 0.92
C SER A 392 -7.15 3.22 -0.03
N ALA A 393 -6.63 2.07 0.42
CA ALA A 393 -5.73 1.19 -0.34
C ALA A 393 -6.21 0.85 -1.77
N VAL A 394 -7.49 1.03 -2.08
CA VAL A 394 -8.06 0.84 -3.42
C VAL A 394 -7.65 1.94 -4.42
N GLY A 395 -7.02 3.01 -3.96
CA GLY A 395 -6.40 4.05 -4.78
C GLY A 395 -4.97 3.76 -5.23
N THR A 396 -4.35 2.67 -4.75
CA THR A 396 -2.90 2.40 -4.94
C THR A 396 -2.54 1.85 -6.31
N GLN A 397 -3.50 1.34 -7.09
CA GLN A 397 -3.24 0.74 -8.40
C GLN A 397 -4.17 1.31 -9.47
N GLY A 398 -3.60 1.70 -10.61
CA GLY A 398 -4.35 2.07 -11.82
C GLY A 398 -5.03 3.44 -11.83
N LEU A 399 -4.79 4.31 -10.85
CA LEU A 399 -5.34 5.67 -10.81
C LEU A 399 -4.28 6.72 -11.14
N ASN A 400 -4.33 7.24 -12.37
CA ASN A 400 -3.50 8.38 -12.77
C ASN A 400 -4.22 9.71 -12.45
N LEU A 401 -3.87 10.36 -11.35
CA LEU A 401 -4.53 11.59 -10.85
C LEU A 401 -3.62 12.81 -10.98
N THR A 402 -3.14 13.11 -12.19
CA THR A 402 -2.31 14.29 -12.51
C THR A 402 -3.00 15.64 -12.24
N CYS A 403 -4.32 15.65 -11.99
CA CYS A 403 -5.04 16.85 -11.60
C CYS A 403 -4.76 17.30 -10.16
N ALA A 404 -4.22 16.43 -9.31
CA ALA A 404 -3.89 16.75 -7.93
C ALA A 404 -2.40 17.03 -7.75
N ARG A 405 -2.09 18.07 -6.99
CA ARG A 405 -0.71 18.51 -6.71
C ARG A 405 -0.24 18.13 -5.31
N THR A 406 -1.18 17.87 -4.40
CA THR A 406 -0.90 17.52 -3.01
C THR A 406 -1.48 16.15 -2.68
N LEU A 407 -0.66 15.29 -2.08
CA LEU A 407 -1.07 14.05 -1.43
C LEU A 407 -0.78 14.15 0.07
N ILE A 408 -1.81 14.03 0.89
CA ILE A 408 -1.69 13.94 2.34
C ILE A 408 -1.89 12.47 2.73
N LEU A 409 -0.84 11.87 3.27
CA LEU A 409 -0.93 10.55 3.90
C LEU A 409 -1.37 10.77 5.34
N PHE A 410 -2.65 10.53 5.62
CA PHE A 410 -3.20 10.60 6.97
C PHE A 410 -2.83 9.30 7.69
N VAL A 411 -1.65 9.32 8.31
CA VAL A 411 -1.10 8.17 9.03
C VAL A 411 -1.74 8.08 10.40
N GLU A 412 -2.54 7.04 10.57
CA GLU A 412 -3.18 6.73 11.85
C GLU A 412 -2.18 6.28 12.90
#